data_AF-A0A815XCF3-F1
#
_entry.id   AF-A0A815XCF3-F1
#
_cell.length_a   1.000
_cell.length_b   1.000
_cell.length_c   1.000
_cell.angle_alpha   90.00
_cell.angle_beta   90.00
_cell.angle_gamma   90.00
#
_symmetry.space_group_name_H-M   'P 1'
#
loop_
_entity.id
_entity.type
_entity.pdbx_description
1 polymer ?
#
loop_
_entity_poly.entity_id
_entity_poly.type
_entity_poly.pdbx_seq_one_letter_code
_entity_poly.pdbx_strand_id
1 'polypeptide(L)' 'MMKKAELYTTHGRRRFQELRDNLTTQFQLQERNNMILNSWIIIYGLCEPFTMKAKTLEDFVDSVAKLPYFEDTPVTHMQ' A
#
# COMPACT_ATOMS: atom_id res chain seq x y z
N MET A 1 31.18 12.70 10.74
CA MET A 1 30.43 13.85 11.30
C MET A 1 30.40 14.97 10.27
N MET A 2 29.25 15.22 9.63
CA MET A 2 29.09 16.42 8.78
C MET A 2 29.25 17.66 9.65
N LYS A 3 30.21 18.53 9.31
CA LYS A 3 30.45 19.78 10.07
C LYS A 3 29.18 20.63 9.97
N LYS A 4 28.63 21.03 11.12
CA LYS A 4 27.37 21.82 11.24
C LYS A 4 27.30 23.06 10.34
N ALA A 5 28.42 23.56 9.84
CA ALA A 5 28.51 24.70 8.93
C ALA A 5 27.98 24.42 7.50
N GLU A 6 28.08 23.20 6.98
CA GLU A 6 27.71 22.91 5.57
C GLU A 6 26.20 23.01 5.33
N LEU A 7 25.36 22.60 6.29
CA LEU A 7 23.89 22.62 6.19
C LEU A 7 23.30 24.02 5.99
N TYR A 8 23.95 25.06 6.52
CA TYR A 8 23.47 26.43 6.40
C TYR A 8 23.96 27.15 5.14
N THR A 9 24.94 26.57 4.43
CA THR A 9 25.37 27.06 3.12
C THR A 9 24.28 26.85 2.07
N THR A 10 24.26 27.67 1.03
CA THR A 10 23.31 27.53 -0.09
C THR A 10 23.35 26.13 -0.71
N HIS A 11 24.55 25.55 -0.82
CA HIS A 11 24.73 24.19 -1.35
C HIS A 11 24.20 23.11 -0.39
N GLY A 12 24.46 23.22 0.91
CA GLY A 12 23.92 22.27 1.89
C GLY A 12 22.41 22.35 2.05
N ARG A 13 21.82 23.56 2.00
CA ARG A 13 20.35 23.73 1.99
C ARG A 13 19.71 23.09 0.77
N ARG A 14 20.30 23.26 -0.41
CA ARG A 14 19.82 22.63 -1.65
C ARG A 14 19.87 21.10 -1.55
N ARG A 15 20.99 20.53 -1.10
CA ARG A 15 21.11 19.07 -0.91
C ARG A 15 20.13 18.53 0.11
N PHE A 16 19.86 19.28 1.18
CA PHE A 16 18.86 18.90 2.17
C PHE A 16 17.44 18.93 1.58
N GLN A 17 17.12 19.95 0.78
CA GLN A 17 15.85 20.02 0.05
C GLN A 17 15.71 18.86 -0.93
N GLU A 18 16.73 18.57 -1.75
CA GLU A 18 16.74 17.43 -2.67
C GLU A 18 16.54 16.10 -1.94
N LEU A 19 17.19 15.91 -0.79
CA LEU A 19 17.00 14.70 0.03
C LEU A 19 15.56 14.59 0.56
N ARG A 20 15.02 15.70 1.08
CA ARG A 20 13.64 15.75 1.58
C ARG A 20 12.64 15.43 0.46
N ASP A 21 12.80 16.06 -0.69
CA ASP A 21 11.88 15.91 -1.82
C ASP A 21 11.96 14.47 -2.39
N ASN A 22 13.16 13.87 -2.43
CA ASN A 22 13.33 12.46 -2.76
C ASN A 22 12.64 11.54 -1.76
N LEU A 23 12.80 11.77 -0.45
CA LEU A 23 12.12 10.97 0.57
C LEU A 23 10.60 11.08 0.44
N THR A 24 10.06 12.29 0.27
CA THR A 24 8.63 12.50 0.03
C THR A 24 8.13 11.73 -1.19
N THR A 25 8.88 11.77 -2.29
CA THR A 25 8.54 11.03 -3.51
C THR A 25 8.51 9.51 -3.26
N GLN A 26 9.47 8.98 -2.51
CA GLN A 26 9.50 7.55 -2.17
C GLN A 26 8.32 7.14 -1.30
N PHE A 27 7.93 7.96 -0.31
CA PHE A 27 6.75 7.68 0.51
C PHE A 27 5.46 7.67 -0.33
N GLN A 28 5.29 8.64 -1.23
CA GLN A 28 4.13 8.68 -2.13
C GLN A 28 4.06 7.45 -3.05
N LEU A 29 5.22 6.99 -3.56
CA LEU A 29 5.29 5.77 -4.37
C LEU A 29 4.94 4.53 -3.54
N GLN A 30 5.42 4.46 -2.29
CA GLN A 30 5.10 3.36 -1.38
C GLN A 30 3.60 3.31 -1.06
N GLU A 31 2.98 4.44 -0.75
CA GLU A 31 1.53 4.52 -0.51
C GLU A 31 0.73 4.06 -1.73
N ARG A 32 1.12 4.51 -2.93
CA ARG A 32 0.48 4.09 -4.18
C ARG A 32 0.61 2.58 -4.39
N ASN A 33 1.80 2.03 -4.17
CA ASN A 33 2.05 0.60 -4.33
C ASN A 33 1.25 -0.23 -3.32
N ASN A 34 1.14 0.24 -2.07
CA ASN A 34 0.31 -0.41 -1.05
C ASN A 34 -1.17 -0.41 -1.45
N MET A 35 -1.68 0.70 -1.99
CA MET A 35 -3.06 0.76 -2.47
C MET A 35 -3.33 -0.23 -3.60
N ILE A 36 -2.40 -0.34 -4.57
CA ILE A 36 -2.51 -1.30 -5.67
C ILE A 36 -2.47 -2.73 -5.13
N LEU A 37 -1.53 -3.05 -4.24
CA LEU A 37 -1.40 -4.38 -3.66
C LEU A 37 -2.66 -4.78 -2.89
N ASN A 38 -3.19 -3.89 -2.05
CA ASN A 38 -4.43 -4.13 -1.31
C ASN A 38 -5.60 -4.36 -2.26
N SER A 39 -5.71 -3.57 -3.33
CA SER A 39 -6.74 -3.76 -4.36
C SER A 39 -6.63 -5.15 -5.00
N TRP A 40 -5.42 -5.62 -5.31
CA TRP A 40 -5.21 -6.94 -5.89
C TRP A 40 -5.54 -8.08 -4.93
N ILE A 41 -5.20 -7.94 -3.63
CA ILE A 41 -5.56 -8.92 -2.60
C ILE A 41 -7.08 -9.06 -2.52
N ILE A 42 -7.82 -7.94 -2.52
CA ILE A 42 -9.28 -7.93 -2.49
C ILE A 42 -9.83 -8.62 -3.74
N ILE A 43 -9.37 -8.23 -4.93
CA ILE A 43 -9.82 -8.84 -6.20
C ILE A 43 -9.54 -10.34 -6.20
N TYR A 44 -8.36 -10.77 -5.75
CA TYR A 44 -8.04 -12.19 -5.64
C TYR A 44 -9.00 -12.91 -4.71
N GLY A 45 -9.27 -12.38 -3.50
CA GLY A 45 -10.21 -12.98 -2.57
C GLY A 45 -11.64 -13.08 -3.12
N LEU A 46 -12.09 -12.08 -3.88
CA LEU A 46 -13.39 -12.10 -4.54
C LEU A 46 -13.44 -13.07 -5.73
N CYS A 47 -12.35 -13.23 -6.48
CA CYS A 47 -12.28 -14.07 -7.66
C CYS A 47 -11.87 -15.53 -7.37
N GLU A 48 -11.28 -15.83 -6.20
CA GLU A 48 -10.85 -17.18 -5.81
C GLU A 48 -11.99 -18.24 -5.90
N PRO A 49 -13.22 -17.97 -5.41
CA PRO A 49 -14.32 -18.92 -5.50
C PRO A 49 -14.69 -19.30 -6.95
N PHE A 50 -14.56 -18.34 -7.87
CA PHE A 50 -14.91 -18.49 -9.28
C PHE A 50 -13.83 -19.19 -10.11
N THR A 51 -12.57 -19.09 -9.70
CA THR A 51 -11.43 -19.50 -10.52
C THR A 51 -10.95 -20.93 -10.25
N MET A 52 -11.15 -21.49 -9.05
CA MET A 52 -10.48 -22.76 -8.69
C MET A 52 -11.28 -23.78 -7.86
N LYS A 53 -12.46 -23.48 -7.31
CA LYS A 53 -13.03 -24.34 -6.23
C LYS A 53 -14.52 -24.73 -6.29
N ALA A 54 -15.39 -24.02 -7.01
CA ALA A 54 -16.81 -24.42 -7.07
C ALA A 54 -17.07 -25.42 -8.20
N LYS A 55 -17.48 -26.65 -7.86
CA LYS A 55 -17.93 -27.65 -8.85
C LYS A 55 -19.45 -27.60 -9.06
N THR A 56 -20.18 -27.12 -8.07
CA THR A 56 -21.63 -26.92 -8.10
C THR A 56 -22.01 -25.50 -7.70
N LEU A 57 -23.27 -25.13 -7.94
CA LEU A 57 -23.81 -23.83 -7.53
C LEU A 57 -23.85 -23.71 -6.00
N GLU A 58 -24.13 -24.81 -5.28
CA GLU A 58 -24.08 -24.83 -3.81
C GLU A 58 -22.67 -24.52 -3.30
N ASP A 59 -21.62 -25.15 -3.86
CA ASP A 59 -20.23 -24.87 -3.47
C ASP A 59 -19.87 -23.39 -3.64
N PHE A 60 -20.39 -22.79 -4.71
CA PHE A 60 -20.21 -21.37 -5.01
C PHE A 60 -20.91 -20.47 -3.98
N VAL A 61 -22.18 -20.72 -3.69
CA VAL A 61 -22.94 -19.94 -2.69
C VAL A 61 -22.31 -20.06 -1.31
N ASP A 62 -21.86 -21.25 -0.92
CA ASP A 62 -21.22 -21.52 0.36
C ASP A 62 -19.87 -20.80 0.50
N SER A 63 -19.10 -20.72 -0.59
CA SER A 63 -17.81 -20.02 -0.59
C SER A 63 -17.98 -18.50 -0.58
N VAL A 64 -18.99 -17.96 -1.27
CA VAL A 64 -19.34 -16.53 -1.22
C VAL A 64 -19.87 -16.13 0.16
N ALA A 65 -20.73 -16.95 0.78
CA ALA A 65 -21.29 -16.68 2.10
C ALA A 65 -20.25 -16.70 3.23
N LYS A 66 -19.13 -17.41 3.03
CA LYS A 66 -18.00 -17.50 3.97
C LYS A 66 -16.89 -16.49 3.69
N LEU A 67 -17.02 -15.66 2.65
CA LEU A 67 -16.08 -14.56 2.45
C LEU A 67 -16.10 -13.68 3.70
N PRO A 68 -14.95 -13.38 4.31
CA PRO A 68 -14.90 -12.47 5.44
C PRO A 68 -15.56 -11.17 5.01
N TYR A 69 -16.45 -10.64 5.86
CA TYR A 69 -16.92 -9.29 5.71
C TYR A 69 -15.66 -8.42 5.72
N PHE A 70 -15.33 -7.79 4.59
CA PHE A 70 -14.24 -6.83 4.55
C PHE A 70 -14.67 -5.69 5.47
N GLU A 71 -14.33 -5.77 6.75
CA GLU A 71 -14.28 -4.57 7.58
C GLU A 71 -13.31 -3.64 6.87
N ASP A 72 -13.80 -2.49 6.44
CA ASP A 72 -13.01 -1.33 6.07
C ASP A 72 -12.13 -0.98 7.28
N THR A 73 -11.03 -1.71 7.46
CA THR A 73 -10.03 -1.33 8.44
C THR A 73 -9.39 -0.09 7.83
N PRO A 74 -9.62 1.11 8.39
CA PRO A 74 -8.94 2.28 7.88
C PRO A 74 -7.46 1.99 8.02
N VAL A 75 -6.70 2.23 6.97
CA VAL A 75 -5.24 2.11 6.96
C VAL A 75 -4.70 3.06 8.04
N THR A 76 -4.50 2.56 9.25
CA THR A 76 -4.07 3.30 10.45
C THR A 76 -2.56 3.55 10.46
N HIS A 77 -1.94 3.71 9.28
CA HIS A 77 -0.50 3.96 9.16
C HIS A 77 -0.12 5.46 9.10
N MET A 78 -1.04 6.38 9.41
CA MET A 78 -0.76 7.82 9.53
C MET A 78 -0.99 8.35 10.95
N GLN A 79 -0.28 7.79 11.93
CA GLN A 79 -0.05 8.44 13.24
C GLN A 79 1.45 8.55 13.51
#